data_AF-A0A3C0G1S7-F1
#
_entry.id   AF-A0A3C0G1S7-F1
#
_cell.length_a   1.000
_cell.length_b   1.000
_cell.length_c   1.000
_cell.angle_alpha   90.00
_cell.angle_beta   90.00
_cell.angle_gamma   90.00
#
_symmetry.space_group_name_H-M   'P 1'
#
loop_
_entity.id
_entity.type
_entity.pdbx_description
1 polymer ?
#
loop_
_entity_poly.entity_id
_entity_poly.type
_entity_poly.pdbx_seq_one_letter_code
_entity_poly.pdbx_strand_id
1 'polypeptide(L)'
;MSHYTKANKESWFGRVSGEELYLHEKIRFSSIKDPIITPEHKTIAILGYSSDEGVKRNLGRIGAAFGPNAIRKQLGKMTNHLKENSQLFDFGNLECEEDDLEALQEDLSNTITSLLDKGAKPIVLGGSHD
;
A
#
# COMPACT_ATOMS: atom_id res chain seq x y z
N MET A 1 17.17 4.40 6.75
CA MET A 1 15.69 4.48 6.88
C MET A 1 15.15 4.62 5.48
N SER A 2 14.06 3.94 5.18
CA SER A 2 13.37 4.06 3.90
C SER A 2 12.74 5.44 3.70
N HIS A 3 12.54 5.80 2.44
CA HIS A 3 11.80 6.98 2.07
C HIS A 3 10.29 6.68 2.09
N TYR A 4 9.52 7.41 2.90
CA TYR A 4 8.08 7.25 2.97
C TYR A 4 7.33 8.27 2.12
N THR A 5 6.48 7.78 1.21
CA THR A 5 5.56 8.59 0.42
C THR A 5 4.11 8.26 0.76
N LYS A 6 3.33 9.26 1.18
CA LYS A 6 1.88 9.08 1.42
C LYS A 6 1.14 8.76 0.13
N ALA A 7 0.12 7.90 0.22
CA ALA A 7 -0.68 7.51 -0.93
C ALA A 7 -1.34 8.72 -1.61
N ASN A 8 -1.23 8.77 -2.94
CA ASN A 8 -1.82 9.80 -3.77
C ASN A 8 -3.21 9.36 -4.25
N LYS A 9 -4.21 10.26 -4.11
CA LYS A 9 -5.58 10.06 -4.64
C LYS A 9 -5.58 9.81 -6.15
N GLU A 10 -4.64 10.38 -6.89
CA GLU A 10 -4.50 10.19 -8.34
C GLU A 10 -4.13 8.75 -8.74
N SER A 11 -3.66 7.93 -7.79
CA SER A 11 -3.45 6.49 -8.00
C SER A 11 -4.73 5.67 -7.85
N TRP A 12 -5.81 6.26 -7.31
CA TRP A 12 -7.11 5.63 -7.08
C TRP A 12 -8.19 6.34 -7.88
N PHE A 13 -8.47 5.86 -9.08
CA PHE A 13 -9.51 6.40 -9.94
C PHE A 13 -10.31 5.29 -10.63
N GLY A 14 -11.53 5.63 -11.03
CA GLY A 14 -12.44 4.73 -11.72
C GLY A 14 -13.70 5.46 -12.15
N ARG A 15 -14.75 4.71 -12.46
CA ARG A 15 -16.07 5.28 -12.74
C ARG A 15 -16.69 5.79 -11.45
N VAL A 16 -17.01 7.09 -11.37
CA VAL A 16 -17.72 7.66 -10.22
C VAL A 16 -19.16 7.15 -10.22
N SER A 17 -19.63 6.66 -9.07
CA SER A 17 -21.01 6.22 -8.85
C SER A 17 -21.75 7.07 -7.83
N GLY A 18 -21.05 7.65 -6.84
CA GLY A 18 -21.65 8.36 -5.71
C GLY A 18 -22.18 7.45 -4.60
N GLU A 19 -22.13 6.13 -4.78
CA GLU A 19 -22.71 5.12 -3.88
C GLU A 19 -21.66 4.11 -3.37
N GLU A 20 -20.37 4.47 -3.46
CA GLU A 20 -19.23 3.58 -3.14
C GLU A 20 -19.24 2.24 -3.92
N LEU A 21 -19.77 2.20 -5.15
CA LEU A 21 -19.83 0.98 -5.97
C LEU A 21 -18.45 0.53 -6.51
N TYR A 22 -17.42 1.37 -6.41
CA TYR A 22 -16.06 1.08 -6.86
C TYR A 22 -15.03 1.29 -5.75
N LEU A 23 -13.92 0.54 -5.78
CA LEU A 23 -12.93 0.57 -4.69
C LEU A 23 -12.29 1.96 -4.49
N HIS A 24 -12.13 2.77 -5.54
CA HIS A 24 -11.61 4.14 -5.39
C HIS A 24 -12.56 5.08 -4.64
N GLU A 25 -13.84 4.75 -4.52
CA GLU A 25 -14.80 5.51 -3.70
C GLU A 25 -14.79 5.02 -2.25
N LYS A 26 -14.46 3.74 -2.02
CA LYS A 26 -14.38 3.13 -0.69
C LYS A 26 -13.06 3.39 0.04
N ILE A 27 -11.94 3.48 -0.70
CA ILE A 27 -10.60 3.66 -0.14
C ILE A 27 -10.52 4.93 0.73
N ARG A 28 -9.80 4.83 1.85
CA ARG A 28 -9.40 5.95 2.71
C ARG A 28 -7.88 5.99 2.80
N PHE A 29 -7.33 7.15 3.16
CA PHE A 29 -5.88 7.37 3.18
C PHE A 29 -5.41 7.64 4.60
N SER A 30 -4.40 6.90 5.05
CA SER A 30 -3.74 7.11 6.34
C SER A 30 -2.23 7.24 6.14
N SER A 31 -1.52 7.53 7.21
CA SER A 31 -0.07 7.64 7.24
C SER A 31 0.52 6.63 8.21
N ILE A 32 1.68 6.07 7.88
CA ILE A 32 2.47 5.29 8.83
C ILE A 32 3.14 6.18 9.89
N LYS A 33 3.22 7.50 9.63
CA LYS A 33 3.75 8.50 10.57
C LYS A 33 2.71 8.97 11.59
N ASP A 34 1.43 8.71 11.33
CA ASP A 34 0.34 9.03 12.24
C ASP A 34 0.04 7.80 13.12
N PRO A 35 -0.55 7.97 14.33
CA PRO A 35 -1.01 6.84 15.11
C PRO A 35 -1.92 5.94 14.27
N ILE A 36 -1.56 4.67 14.14
CA ILE A 36 -2.38 3.69 13.43
C ILE A 36 -3.62 3.40 14.28
N ILE A 37 -4.73 4.03 13.89
CA ILE A 37 -6.04 3.83 14.48
C ILE A 37 -6.84 2.97 13.51
N THR A 38 -7.04 1.74 13.89
CA THR A 38 -7.97 0.82 13.24
C THR A 38 -9.30 0.90 14.00
N PRO A 39 -10.42 1.19 13.33
CA PRO A 39 -11.73 1.00 13.92
C PRO A 39 -11.90 -0.48 14.33
N GLU A 40 -12.76 -0.78 15.29
CA GLU A 40 -13.07 -2.16 15.78
C GLU A 40 -13.56 -3.14 14.69
N HIS A 41 -13.62 -2.71 13.43
CA HIS A 41 -14.05 -3.49 12.28
C HIS A 41 -12.88 -4.10 11.48
N LYS A 42 -13.23 -4.98 10.53
CA LYS A 42 -12.29 -5.65 9.61
C LYS A 42 -11.60 -4.62 8.71
N THR A 43 -10.45 -4.14 9.14
CA THR A 43 -9.64 -3.16 8.40
C THR A 43 -8.67 -3.88 7.46
N ILE A 44 -8.73 -3.57 6.17
CA ILE A 44 -7.76 -3.97 5.15
C ILE A 44 -6.80 -2.79 4.96
N ALA A 45 -5.51 -3.04 5.12
CA ALA A 45 -4.47 -2.02 5.02
C ALA A 45 -3.60 -2.29 3.78
N ILE A 46 -3.67 -1.42 2.78
CA ILE A 46 -2.79 -1.44 1.61
C ILE A 46 -1.50 -0.71 1.98
N LEU A 47 -0.36 -1.34 1.72
CA LEU A 47 0.97 -0.76 1.85
C LEU A 47 1.77 -1.07 0.58
N GLY A 48 2.47 -0.10 0.02
CA GLY A 48 3.32 -0.31 -1.14
C GLY A 48 4.78 -0.52 -0.75
N TYR A 49 5.40 -1.51 -1.39
CA TYR A 49 6.83 -1.76 -1.35
C TYR A 49 7.42 -1.36 -2.70
N SER A 50 8.01 -0.17 -2.77
CA SER A 50 8.41 0.47 -4.02
C SER A 50 9.93 0.43 -4.18
N SER A 51 10.45 -0.72 -4.63
CA SER A 51 11.88 -0.94 -4.82
C SER A 51 12.18 -1.72 -6.11
N ASP A 52 13.29 -1.35 -6.74
CA ASP A 52 13.96 -2.10 -7.80
C ASP A 52 15.29 -2.71 -7.33
N GLU A 53 15.71 -2.44 -6.09
CA GLU A 53 17.07 -2.73 -5.64
C GLU A 53 17.33 -4.25 -5.57
N GLY A 54 16.39 -5.04 -5.05
CA GLY A 54 16.51 -6.51 -5.09
C GLY A 54 16.51 -7.09 -6.51
N VAL A 55 15.79 -6.47 -7.45
CA VAL A 55 15.81 -6.85 -8.88
C VAL A 55 17.17 -6.51 -9.51
N LYS A 56 17.70 -5.31 -9.23
CA LYS A 56 19.00 -4.83 -9.71
C LYS A 56 20.14 -5.70 -9.18
N ARG A 57 20.15 -6.02 -7.87
CA ARG A 57 21.13 -6.94 -7.24
C ARG A 57 21.13 -8.33 -7.89
N ASN A 58 19.97 -8.78 -8.37
CA ASN A 58 19.80 -10.06 -9.06
C ASN A 58 19.95 -9.98 -10.60
N LEU A 59 20.53 -8.89 -11.14
CA LEU A 59 20.75 -8.69 -12.59
C LEU A 59 19.45 -8.75 -13.43
N GLY A 60 18.32 -8.45 -12.81
CA GLY A 60 17.03 -8.40 -13.46
C GLY A 60 16.79 -7.08 -14.20
N ARG A 61 15.60 -6.97 -14.80
CA ARG A 61 15.15 -5.73 -15.45
C ARG A 61 14.35 -4.89 -14.46
N ILE A 62 14.86 -3.69 -14.17
CA ILE A 62 14.22 -2.70 -13.28
C ILE A 62 12.83 -2.26 -13.80
N GLY A 63 12.03 -1.67 -12.91
CA GLY A 63 10.69 -1.15 -13.17
C GLY A 63 9.62 -1.71 -12.23
N ALA A 64 9.98 -2.64 -11.36
CA ALA A 64 9.12 -3.19 -10.32
C ALA A 64 8.75 -2.13 -9.27
N ALA A 65 9.60 -1.14 -9.01
CA ALA A 65 9.28 0.01 -8.16
C ALA A 65 8.00 0.76 -8.58
N PHE A 66 7.62 0.71 -9.87
CA PHE A 66 6.37 1.33 -10.35
C PHE A 66 5.12 0.46 -10.09
N GLY A 67 5.31 -0.80 -9.73
CA GLY A 67 4.28 -1.82 -9.50
C GLY A 67 3.19 -1.40 -8.50
N PRO A 68 3.53 -0.91 -7.29
CA PRO A 68 2.53 -0.55 -6.29
C PRO A 68 1.53 0.49 -6.79
N ASN A 69 1.99 1.53 -7.49
CA ASN A 69 1.12 2.56 -8.06
C ASN A 69 0.32 2.04 -9.27
N ALA A 70 0.92 1.20 -10.12
CA ALA A 70 0.21 0.60 -11.25
C ALA A 70 -0.93 -0.32 -10.78
N ILE A 71 -0.72 -1.11 -9.73
CA ILE A 71 -1.73 -1.99 -9.14
C ILE A 71 -2.89 -1.18 -8.56
N ARG A 72 -2.62 -0.12 -7.79
CA ARG A 72 -3.66 0.79 -7.25
C ARG A 72 -4.59 1.33 -8.34
N LYS A 73 -4.03 1.74 -9.48
CA LYS A 73 -4.81 2.26 -10.62
C LYS A 73 -5.76 1.22 -11.21
N GLN A 74 -5.43 -0.07 -11.14
CA GLN A 74 -6.33 -1.13 -11.59
C GLN A 74 -7.34 -1.52 -10.51
N LEU A 75 -6.91 -1.60 -9.25
CA LEU A 75 -7.80 -1.85 -8.12
C LEU A 75 -8.89 -0.78 -8.01
N GLY A 76 -8.56 0.50 -8.18
CA GLY A 76 -9.54 1.60 -8.11
C GLY A 76 -10.73 1.47 -9.06
N LYS A 77 -10.55 0.79 -10.20
CA LYS A 77 -11.59 0.56 -11.21
C LYS A 77 -12.47 -0.65 -10.90
N MET A 78 -12.07 -1.52 -9.97
CA MET A 78 -12.83 -2.73 -9.64
C MET A 78 -14.07 -2.38 -8.83
N THR A 79 -15.12 -3.19 -8.99
CA THR A 79 -16.35 -3.09 -8.22
C THR A 79 -16.09 -3.37 -6.74
N ASN A 80 -16.73 -2.58 -5.89
CA ASN A 80 -16.67 -2.76 -4.45
C ASN A 80 -17.68 -3.82 -4.02
N HIS A 81 -17.18 -4.97 -3.56
CA HIS A 81 -17.97 -6.04 -2.94
C HIS A 81 -17.66 -6.21 -1.45
N LEU A 82 -16.95 -5.24 -0.85
CA LEU A 82 -16.65 -5.27 0.57
C LEU A 82 -17.94 -5.05 1.36
N LYS A 83 -18.06 -5.74 2.50
CA LYS A 83 -19.15 -5.52 3.44
C LYS A 83 -19.13 -4.07 3.93
N GLU A 84 -20.28 -3.51 4.25
CA GLU A 84 -20.42 -2.11 4.67
C GLU A 84 -19.49 -1.73 5.83
N ASN A 85 -19.34 -2.63 6.81
CA ASN A 85 -18.46 -2.44 7.95
C ASN A 85 -16.97 -2.70 7.67
N SER A 86 -16.60 -3.24 6.50
CA SER A 86 -15.20 -3.40 6.13
C SER A 86 -14.57 -2.05 5.79
N GLN A 87 -13.39 -1.81 6.34
CA GLN A 87 -12.62 -0.60 6.06
C GLN A 87 -11.48 -0.94 5.10
N LEU A 88 -11.20 -0.04 4.17
CA LEU A 88 -10.09 -0.16 3.22
C LEU A 88 -9.25 1.11 3.31
N PHE A 89 -8.02 0.98 3.78
CA PHE A 89 -7.07 2.08 3.95
C PHE A 89 -5.82 1.87 3.11
N ASP A 90 -5.31 2.94 2.49
CA ASP A 90 -3.99 2.98 1.87
C ASP A 90 -3.05 3.81 2.74
N PHE A 91 -1.92 3.20 3.11
CA PHE A 91 -0.89 3.79 3.94
C PHE A 91 0.24 4.42 3.13
N GLY A 92 0.26 4.28 1.80
CA GLY A 92 1.31 4.84 0.93
C GLY A 92 2.37 3.83 0.55
N ASN A 93 3.55 4.32 0.20
CA ASN A 93 4.70 3.52 -0.21
C ASN A 93 5.87 3.72 0.77
N LEU A 94 6.59 2.64 1.00
CA LEU A 94 7.98 2.66 1.44
C LEU A 94 8.87 2.47 0.19
N GLU A 95 9.86 3.34 0.04
CA GLU A 95 10.76 3.40 -1.11
C GLU A 95 12.19 3.17 -0.66
N CYS A 96 12.97 2.45 -1.48
CA CYS A 96 14.38 2.21 -1.21
C CYS A 96 15.15 3.52 -1.39
N GLU A 97 15.85 3.96 -0.34
CA GLU A 97 16.71 5.14 -0.35
C GLU A 97 18.17 4.69 -0.41
N GLU A 98 18.98 5.33 -1.26
CA GLU A 98 20.43 5.09 -1.36
C GLU A 98 20.86 3.61 -1.52
N ASP A 99 20.07 2.80 -2.23
CA ASP A 99 20.30 1.36 -2.42
C ASP A 99 20.31 0.51 -1.11
N ASP A 100 19.79 1.06 0.00
CA ASP A 100 19.68 0.39 1.31
C ASP A 100 18.40 -0.46 1.40
N LEU A 101 18.46 -1.64 0.79
CA LEU A 101 17.37 -2.61 0.76
C LEU A 101 17.02 -3.12 2.16
N GLU A 102 18.04 -3.34 2.97
CA GLU A 102 17.94 -3.88 4.32
C GLU A 102 17.12 -2.95 5.23
N ALA A 103 17.40 -1.65 5.21
CA ALA A 103 16.61 -0.68 5.97
C ALA A 103 15.15 -0.61 5.47
N LEU A 104 14.93 -0.74 4.16
CA LEU A 104 13.58 -0.78 3.60
C LEU A 104 12.80 -2.01 4.09
N GLN A 105 13.43 -3.19 4.10
CA GLN A 105 12.81 -4.43 4.59
C GLN A 105 12.52 -4.37 6.10
N GLU A 106 13.43 -3.76 6.87
CA GLU A 106 13.22 -3.52 8.30
C GLU A 106 12.00 -2.59 8.54
N ASP A 107 11.94 -1.46 7.85
CA ASP A 107 10.82 -0.52 7.96
C ASP A 107 9.49 -1.14 7.49
N LEU A 108 9.52 -1.97 6.44
CA LEU A 108 8.36 -2.73 5.99
C LEU A 108 7.88 -3.69 7.07
N SER A 109 8.78 -4.48 7.65
CA SER A 109 8.48 -5.44 8.72
C SER A 109 7.89 -4.75 9.95
N ASN A 110 8.49 -3.64 10.39
CA ASN A 110 8.02 -2.83 11.51
C ASN A 110 6.62 -2.27 11.24
N THR A 111 6.37 -1.77 10.03
CA THR A 111 5.07 -1.23 9.63
C THR A 111 3.99 -2.33 9.60
N ILE A 112 4.29 -3.48 9.01
CA ILE A 112 3.38 -4.63 8.97
C ILE A 112 3.04 -5.11 10.38
N THR A 113 4.05 -5.23 11.25
CA THR A 113 3.87 -5.63 12.65
C THR A 113 2.94 -4.65 13.37
N SER A 114 3.17 -3.34 13.23
CA SER A 114 2.29 -2.33 13.81
C SER A 114 0.85 -2.42 13.30
N LEU A 115 0.65 -2.64 11.99
CA LEU A 115 -0.68 -2.83 11.41
C LEU A 115 -1.39 -4.08 11.98
N LEU A 116 -0.65 -5.18 12.14
CA LEU A 116 -1.16 -6.43 12.70
C LEU A 116 -1.52 -6.30 14.19
N ASP A 117 -0.69 -5.61 14.97
CA ASP A 117 -0.94 -5.35 16.40
C ASP A 117 -2.19 -4.49 16.63
N LYS A 118 -2.54 -3.66 15.64
CA LYS A 118 -3.79 -2.90 15.61
C LYS A 118 -4.96 -3.71 15.03
N GLY A 119 -4.78 -4.97 14.68
CA GLY A 119 -5.85 -5.82 14.15
C GLY A 119 -6.23 -5.52 12.69
N ALA A 120 -5.40 -4.78 11.96
CA ALA A 120 -5.55 -4.65 10.52
C ALA A 120 -5.10 -5.93 9.80
N LYS A 121 -5.54 -6.09 8.55
CA LYS A 121 -5.07 -7.10 7.61
C LYS A 121 -4.23 -6.43 6.53
N PRO A 122 -2.89 -6.41 6.64
CA PRO A 122 -2.04 -5.78 5.65
C PRO A 122 -2.01 -6.58 4.35
N ILE A 123 -2.04 -5.88 3.22
CA ILE A 123 -1.79 -6.38 1.88
C ILE A 123 -0.67 -5.51 1.32
N VAL A 124 0.50 -6.12 1.11
CA VAL A 124 1.65 -5.44 0.53
C VAL A 124 1.56 -5.53 -0.99
N LEU A 125 1.56 -4.37 -1.65
CA LEU A 125 1.70 -4.28 -3.09
C LEU A 125 3.19 -4.19 -3.40
N GLY A 126 3.71 -5.27 -3.97
CA GLY A 126 5.14 -5.40 -4.24
C GLY A 126 5.64 -4.54 -5.39
N GLY A 127 6.95 -4.35 -5.36
CA GLY A 127 7.78 -4.15 -6.53
C GLY A 127 8.61 -5.43 -6.72
N SER A 128 9.83 -5.43 -6.21
CA SER A 128 10.68 -6.61 -6.16
C SER A 128 10.20 -7.66 -5.14
N HIS A 129 10.67 -8.91 -5.25
CA HIS A 129 10.20 -10.07 -4.46
C HIS A 129 11.02 -10.32 -3.16
N ASP A 130 12.16 -9.67 -3.02
CA ASP A 130 13.07 -9.82 -1.88
C ASP A 130 12.43 -9.56 -0.51
#